data_AF-A0A3D0CVP8-F1
#
_entry.id   AF-A0A3D0CVP8-F1
#
_cell.length_a   1.000
_cell.length_b   1.000
_cell.length_c   1.000
_cell.angle_alpha   90.00
_cell.angle_beta   90.00
_cell.angle_gamma   90.00
#
_symmetry.space_group_name_H-M   'P 1'
#
loop_
_entity.id
_entity.type
_entity.pdbx_description
1 polymer ?
#
loop_
_entity_poly.entity_id
_entity_poly.type
_entity_poly.pdbx_seq_one_letter_code
_entity_poly.pdbx_strand_id
1 'polypeptide(L)'
;MRSADIGVRDRTRTTDVLDRLHQEMLTELDQALQQEEPLELKARVTAVLRPAVQLRDDLTTRLREARTENDRDRLRGALDQVNVAISLLAAVEYPMVGIQRKSLETAREVLESVKFS
;
A
#
# COMPACT_ATOMS: atom_id res chain seq x y z
N MET A 1 -9.00 15.26 -35.71
CA MET A 1 -9.83 14.76 -34.59
C MET A 1 -9.37 13.34 -34.21
N ARG A 2 -8.24 13.19 -33.50
CA ARG A 2 -7.71 11.92 -32.95
C ARG A 2 -6.80 12.23 -31.77
N SER A 3 -7.36 12.39 -30.57
CA SER A 3 -6.60 12.57 -29.31
C SER A 3 -7.23 11.86 -28.10
N ALA A 4 -8.22 11.00 -28.29
CA ALA A 4 -8.91 10.33 -27.17
C ALA A 4 -8.30 8.97 -26.77
N ASP A 5 -7.52 8.33 -27.64
CA ASP A 5 -7.09 6.93 -27.44
C ASP A 5 -5.84 6.73 -26.56
N ILE A 6 -5.03 7.78 -26.36
CA ILE A 6 -3.77 7.67 -25.58
C ILE A 6 -4.06 7.69 -24.07
N GLY A 7 -5.09 8.43 -23.62
CA GLY A 7 -5.39 8.61 -22.20
C GLY A 7 -6.08 7.43 -21.52
N VAL A 8 -6.66 6.49 -22.28
CA VAL A 8 -7.38 5.33 -21.73
C VAL A 8 -6.42 4.17 -21.46
N ARG A 9 -5.52 3.87 -22.40
CA ARG A 9 -4.54 2.77 -22.26
C ARG A 9 -3.53 3.01 -21.13
N ASP A 10 -3.16 4.27 -20.91
CA ASP A 10 -2.23 4.63 -19.85
C ASP A 10 -2.87 4.45 -18.47
N ARG A 11 -4.16 4.86 -18.32
CA ARG A 11 -4.95 4.75 -17.08
C ARG A 11 -5.26 3.31 -16.67
N THR A 12 -5.53 2.42 -17.62
CA THR A 12 -5.72 0.99 -17.34
C THR A 12 -4.42 0.39 -16.80
N ARG A 13 -3.30 0.59 -17.51
CA ARG A 13 -1.99 0.07 -17.13
C ARG A 13 -1.50 0.59 -15.77
N THR A 14 -1.84 1.83 -15.40
CA THR A 14 -1.47 2.38 -14.09
C THR A 14 -2.37 1.86 -12.96
N THR A 15 -3.66 1.61 -13.20
CA THR A 15 -4.53 1.00 -12.19
C THR A 15 -4.05 -0.42 -11.88
N ASP A 16 -3.67 -1.17 -12.91
CA ASP A 16 -3.10 -2.52 -12.79
C ASP A 16 -1.84 -2.57 -11.91
N VAL A 17 -1.03 -1.49 -11.89
CA VAL A 17 0.18 -1.42 -11.05
C VAL A 17 -0.17 -1.16 -9.58
N LEU A 18 -1.12 -0.27 -9.27
CA LEU A 18 -1.52 -0.03 -7.87
C LEU A 18 -2.18 -1.28 -7.28
N ASP A 19 -3.08 -1.91 -8.05
CA ASP A 19 -3.77 -3.12 -7.64
C ASP A 19 -2.77 -4.26 -7.42
N ARG A 20 -1.78 -4.43 -8.32
CA ARG A 20 -0.72 -5.42 -8.13
C ARG A 20 0.09 -5.17 -6.85
N LEU A 21 0.57 -3.95 -6.63
CA LEU A 21 1.33 -3.62 -5.42
C LEU A 21 0.50 -3.83 -4.16
N HIS A 22 -0.79 -3.50 -4.22
CA HIS A 22 -1.74 -3.73 -3.12
C HIS A 22 -1.94 -5.20 -2.80
N GLN A 23 -2.14 -6.03 -3.82
CA GLN A 23 -2.27 -7.49 -3.64
C GLN A 23 -0.97 -8.13 -3.15
N GLU A 24 0.18 -7.67 -3.63
CA GLU A 24 1.50 -8.11 -3.14
C GLU A 24 1.66 -7.82 -1.64
N MET A 25 1.28 -6.62 -1.19
CA MET A 25 1.31 -6.28 0.24
C MET A 25 0.38 -7.17 1.09
N LEU A 26 -0.86 -7.38 0.65
CA LEU A 26 -1.81 -8.22 1.37
C LEU A 26 -1.33 -9.67 1.47
N THR A 27 -0.78 -10.19 0.38
CA THR A 27 -0.22 -11.56 0.33
C THR A 27 0.95 -11.72 1.29
N GLU A 28 1.89 -10.78 1.32
CA GLU A 28 3.04 -10.85 2.23
C GLU A 28 2.62 -10.61 3.69
N LEU A 29 1.60 -9.79 3.95
CA LEU A 29 1.03 -9.62 5.30
C LEU A 29 0.35 -10.89 5.81
N ASP A 30 -0.43 -11.56 4.96
CA ASP A 30 -1.03 -12.84 5.28
C ASP A 30 0.04 -13.87 5.63
N GLN A 31 1.13 -13.92 4.86
CA GLN A 31 2.26 -14.79 5.13
C GLN A 31 3.00 -14.42 6.43
N ALA A 32 3.17 -13.12 6.70
CA ALA A 32 3.78 -12.62 7.93
C ALA A 32 2.98 -13.02 9.18
N LEU A 33 1.64 -12.92 9.13
CA LEU A 33 0.77 -13.29 10.25
C LEU A 33 0.88 -14.77 10.64
N GLN A 34 1.24 -15.64 9.70
CA GLN A 34 1.47 -17.07 9.96
C GLN A 34 2.87 -17.37 10.53
N GLN A 35 3.78 -16.40 10.59
CA GLN A 35 5.14 -16.65 11.09
C GLN A 35 5.19 -16.55 12.61
N GLU A 36 5.74 -17.57 13.27
CA GLU A 36 6.05 -17.56 14.70
C GLU A 36 7.50 -17.19 14.99
N GLU A 37 8.40 -17.44 14.03
CA GLU A 37 9.81 -17.11 14.18
C GLU A 37 10.05 -15.60 13.99
N PRO A 38 10.69 -14.91 14.95
CA PRO A 38 10.93 -13.47 14.86
C PRO A 38 11.73 -13.03 13.62
N LEU A 39 12.71 -13.84 13.19
CA LEU A 39 13.57 -13.49 12.06
C LEU A 39 12.80 -13.57 10.73
N GLU A 40 12.08 -14.67 10.53
CA GLU A 40 11.20 -14.86 9.36
C GLU A 40 10.08 -13.82 9.33
N LEU A 41 9.48 -13.53 10.48
CA LEU A 41 8.48 -12.47 10.58
C LEU A 41 9.05 -11.12 10.13
N LYS A 42 10.24 -10.76 10.63
CA LYS A 42 10.90 -9.52 10.23
C LYS A 42 11.18 -9.47 8.74
N ALA A 43 11.71 -10.55 8.16
CA ALA A 43 11.98 -10.64 6.73
C ALA A 43 10.71 -10.41 5.89
N ARG A 44 9.58 -10.98 6.33
CA ARG A 44 8.27 -10.77 5.69
C ARG A 44 7.77 -9.34 5.84
N VAL A 45 7.87 -8.74 7.02
CA VAL A 45 7.50 -7.33 7.23
C VAL A 45 8.32 -6.40 6.32
N THR A 46 9.63 -6.63 6.20
CA THR A 46 10.48 -5.89 5.26
C THR A 46 10.04 -6.11 3.81
N ALA A 47 9.60 -7.31 3.44
CA ALA A 47 9.07 -7.61 2.11
C ALA A 47 7.77 -6.84 1.80
N VAL A 48 6.91 -6.57 2.79
CA VAL A 48 5.70 -5.73 2.65
C VAL A 48 6.06 -4.24 2.49
N LEU A 49 7.09 -3.76 3.20
CA LEU A 49 7.45 -2.34 3.21
C LEU A 49 7.88 -1.83 1.82
N ARG A 50 8.57 -2.66 1.03
CA ARG A 50 9.03 -2.27 -0.31
C ARG A 50 7.87 -1.90 -1.26
N PRO A 51 6.88 -2.78 -1.53
CA PRO A 51 5.72 -2.42 -2.34
C PRO A 51 4.87 -1.32 -1.70
N ALA A 52 4.81 -1.22 -0.37
CA ALA A 52 4.10 -0.13 0.32
C ALA A 52 4.71 1.26 0.02
N VAL A 53 6.04 1.37 0.09
CA VAL A 53 6.76 2.60 -0.26
C VAL A 53 6.56 2.94 -1.73
N GLN A 54 6.65 1.94 -2.62
CA GLN A 54 6.40 2.15 -4.04
C GLN A 54 4.96 2.64 -4.30
N LEU A 55 3.97 2.04 -3.65
CA LEU A 55 2.58 2.46 -3.77
C LEU A 55 2.37 3.90 -3.27
N ARG A 56 2.98 4.27 -2.14
CA ARG A 56 2.95 5.64 -1.60
C ARG A 56 3.53 6.65 -2.60
N ASP A 57 4.65 6.33 -3.21
CA ASP A 57 5.34 7.22 -4.15
C ASP A 57 4.52 7.38 -5.45
N ASP A 58 3.90 6.29 -5.94
CA ASP A 58 2.98 6.32 -7.08
C ASP A 58 1.71 7.14 -6.78
N LEU A 59 1.09 6.96 -5.60
CA LEU A 59 -0.06 7.75 -5.16
C LEU A 59 0.28 9.24 -5.03
N THR A 60 1.46 9.56 -4.49
CA THR A 60 1.95 10.95 -4.38
C THR A 60 2.11 11.59 -5.75
N THR A 61 2.65 10.85 -6.72
CA THR A 61 2.82 11.33 -8.09
C THR A 61 1.45 11.62 -8.72
N ARG A 62 0.50 10.68 -8.60
CA ARG A 62 -0.86 10.87 -9.13
C ARG A 62 -1.62 12.01 -8.46
N LEU A 63 -1.43 12.19 -7.15
CA LEU A 63 -2.06 13.27 -6.41
C LEU A 63 -1.59 14.64 -6.94
N ARG A 64 -0.32 14.77 -7.33
CA ARG A 64 0.22 15.99 -7.95
C ARG A 64 -0.33 16.24 -9.36
N GLU A 65 -0.71 15.18 -10.07
CA GLU A 65 -1.24 15.24 -11.44
C GLU A 65 -2.78 15.35 -11.49
N ALA A 66 -3.45 15.15 -10.36
CA ALA A 66 -4.91 15.10 -10.26
C ALA A 66 -5.57 16.43 -10.67
N ARG A 67 -6.49 16.33 -11.64
CA ARG A 67 -7.13 17.49 -12.27
C ARG A 67 -8.46 17.89 -11.63
N THR A 68 -9.05 17.01 -10.83
CA THR A 68 -10.33 17.26 -10.15
C THR A 68 -10.16 17.17 -8.64
N GLU A 69 -10.99 17.88 -7.87
CA GLU A 69 -10.95 17.79 -6.41
C GLU A 69 -11.36 16.39 -5.94
N ASN A 70 -12.32 15.77 -6.61
CA ASN A 70 -12.75 14.40 -6.31
C ASN A 70 -11.59 13.39 -6.47
N ASP A 71 -10.83 13.47 -7.56
CA ASP A 71 -9.65 12.61 -7.75
C ASP A 71 -8.59 12.86 -6.65
N ARG A 72 -8.38 14.12 -6.25
CA ARG A 72 -7.44 14.48 -5.18
C ARG A 72 -7.87 13.91 -3.85
N ASP A 73 -9.13 14.08 -3.45
CA ASP A 73 -9.62 13.62 -2.17
C ASP A 73 -9.57 12.09 -2.07
N ARG A 74 -9.92 11.39 -3.15
CA ARG A 74 -9.77 9.93 -3.25
C ARG A 74 -8.32 9.49 -3.12
N LEU A 75 -7.40 10.12 -3.86
CA LEU A 75 -5.97 9.80 -3.80
C LEU A 75 -5.34 10.13 -2.44
N ARG A 76 -5.78 11.22 -1.78
CA ARG A 76 -5.39 11.55 -0.40
C ARG A 76 -5.84 10.47 0.57
N GLY A 77 -7.10 10.04 0.51
CA GLY A 77 -7.61 8.98 1.38
C GLY A 77 -6.81 7.67 1.23
N ALA A 78 -6.52 7.26 0.00
CA ALA A 78 -5.68 6.08 -0.26
C ALA A 78 -4.24 6.27 0.27
N LEU A 79 -3.65 7.45 0.06
CA LEU A 79 -2.30 7.77 0.54
C LEU A 79 -2.21 7.76 2.07
N ASP A 80 -3.21 8.32 2.76
CA ASP A 80 -3.29 8.35 4.22
C ASP A 80 -3.36 6.92 4.79
N GLN A 81 -4.20 6.06 4.21
CA GLN A 81 -4.30 4.66 4.61
C GLN A 81 -2.97 3.91 4.40
N VAL A 82 -2.30 4.10 3.26
CA VAL A 82 -0.99 3.49 2.99
C VAL A 82 0.07 3.99 3.99
N ASN A 83 0.07 5.28 4.33
CA ASN A 83 0.98 5.84 5.33
C ASN A 83 0.75 5.28 6.74
N VAL A 84 -0.52 5.06 7.12
CA VAL A 84 -0.87 4.39 8.38
C VAL A 84 -0.33 2.95 8.37
N ALA A 85 -0.54 2.20 7.29
CA ALA A 85 -0.04 0.83 7.17
C ALA A 85 1.50 0.76 7.26
N ILE A 86 2.22 1.65 6.57
CA ILE A 86 3.70 1.74 6.66
C ILE A 86 4.14 2.00 8.11
N SER A 87 3.46 2.91 8.81
CA SER A 87 3.80 3.25 10.19
C SER A 87 3.59 2.07 11.15
N LEU A 88 2.52 1.29 10.94
CA LEU A 88 2.24 0.07 11.70
C LEU A 88 3.27 -1.03 11.43
N LEU A 89 3.66 -1.22 10.16
CA LEU A 89 4.70 -2.18 9.77
C LEU A 89 6.06 -1.81 10.37
N ALA A 90 6.44 -0.53 10.34
CA ALA A 90 7.68 -0.03 10.93
C ALA A 90 7.75 -0.28 12.45
N ALA A 91 6.62 -0.19 13.16
CA ALA A 91 6.55 -0.51 14.59
C ALA A 91 6.84 -2.00 14.90
N VAL A 92 6.63 -2.89 13.93
CA VAL A 92 6.91 -4.33 14.06
C VAL A 92 8.38 -4.65 13.77
N GLU A 93 9.01 -3.91 12.86
CA GLU A 93 10.44 -4.08 12.54
C GLU A 93 11.35 -3.61 13.69
N TYR A 94 10.91 -2.58 14.43
CA TYR A 94 11.63 -1.98 15.55
C TYR A 94 10.76 -1.99 16.83
N PRO A 95 10.48 -3.17 17.39
CA PRO A 95 9.60 -3.26 18.55
C PRO A 95 10.28 -2.66 19.78
N MET A 96 9.58 -1.74 20.45
CA MET A 96 10.00 -1.25 21.77
C MET A 96 9.81 -2.34 22.85
N VAL A 97 8.81 -3.23 22.69
CA VAL A 97 8.54 -4.41 23.55
C VAL A 97 7.83 -5.50 22.75
N GLY A 98 8.44 -6.68 22.60
CA GLY A 98 7.80 -7.90 22.05
C GLY A 98 7.35 -7.82 20.59
N ILE A 99 6.83 -8.93 20.05
CA ILE A 99 6.29 -8.96 18.68
C ILE A 99 4.90 -8.31 18.67
N GLN A 100 4.74 -7.24 17.89
CA GLN A 100 3.47 -6.51 17.78
C GLN A 100 2.51 -7.12 16.75
N ARG A 101 2.05 -8.36 16.97
CA ARG A 101 1.10 -9.04 16.06
C ARG A 101 -0.15 -8.21 15.75
N LYS A 102 -0.69 -7.54 16.77
CA LYS A 102 -1.83 -6.63 16.62
C LYS A 102 -1.58 -5.50 15.61
N SER A 103 -0.35 -5.00 15.53
CA SER A 103 0.01 -3.95 14.56
C SER A 103 0.00 -4.49 13.13
N LEU A 104 0.36 -5.76 12.92
CA LEU A 104 0.27 -6.42 11.61
C LEU A 104 -1.18 -6.67 11.18
N GLU A 105 -2.00 -7.16 12.10
CA GLU A 105 -3.44 -7.34 11.88
C GLU A 105 -4.09 -6.00 11.51
N THR A 106 -3.78 -4.95 12.27
CA THR A 106 -4.29 -3.60 11.99
C THR A 106 -3.78 -3.07 10.65
N ALA A 107 -2.50 -3.30 10.31
CA ALA A 107 -1.96 -2.87 9.02
C ALA A 107 -2.68 -3.55 7.85
N ARG A 108 -3.00 -4.84 7.99
CA ARG A 108 -3.77 -5.61 7.01
C ARG A 108 -5.18 -5.06 6.86
N GLU A 109 -5.91 -4.85 7.96
CA GLU A 109 -7.26 -4.27 7.93
C GLU A 109 -7.29 -2.89 7.25
N VAL A 110 -6.31 -2.03 7.57
CA VAL A 110 -6.16 -0.72 6.93
C VAL A 110 -5.95 -0.88 5.43
N LEU A 111 -5.06 -1.79 5.00
CA LEU A 111 -4.80 -2.02 3.58
C LEU A 111 -6.03 -2.57 2.85
N GLU A 112 -6.82 -3.48 3.43
CA GLU A 112 -8.06 -3.98 2.80
C GLU A 112 -9.08 -2.87 2.52
N SER A 113 -9.06 -1.81 3.34
CA SER A 113 -9.94 -0.65 3.17
C SER A 113 -9.51 0.32 2.07
N VAL A 114 -8.31 0.14 1.50
CA VAL A 114 -7.79 1.02 0.44
C VAL A 114 -8.57 0.83 -0.86
N LYS A 115 -9.01 1.95 -1.45
CA LYS A 115 -9.72 2.00 -2.73
C LYS A 115 -9.00 2.92 -3.70
N PHE A 116 -8.69 2.40 -4.88
CA PHE A 116 -8.00 3.13 -5.96
C PHE A 116 -8.92 3.46 -7.16
N SER A 117 -10.19 3.02 -7.12
CA SER A 117 -11.23 3.22 -8.14
C SER A 117 -12.38 4.09 -7.62
#